data_AF-A0A4U7CDQ1-F1
#
_entry.id   AF-A0A4U7CDQ1-F1
#
_cell.length_a   1.000
_cell.length_b   1.000
_cell.length_c   1.000
_cell.angle_alpha   90.00
_cell.angle_beta   90.00
_cell.angle_gamma   90.00
#
_symmetry.space_group_name_H-M   'P 1'
#
loop_
_entity.id
_entity.type
_entity.pdbx_description
1 polymer ?
#
loop_
_entity_poly.entity_id
_entity_poly.type
_entity_poly.pdbx_seq_one_letter_code
_entity_poly.pdbx_strand_id
1 'polypeptide(L)' 'MGADSEVDMTSVYENCAGDKLSFAQIAFASVKDPSVEVERVDDGDGYLFNGELYTALNRSDAE' A
#
# COMPACT_ATOMS: atom_id res chain seq x y z
N MET A 1 -16.93 16.73 -14.12
CA MET A 1 -15.91 16.73 -13.06
C MET A 1 -15.05 15.49 -13.27
N GLY A 2 -13.81 15.66 -13.73
CA GLY A 2 -12.85 14.56 -13.65
C GLY A 2 -12.48 14.41 -12.19
N ALA A 3 -12.87 13.30 -11.55
CA ALA A 3 -12.24 12.90 -10.31
C ALA A 3 -10.81 12.55 -10.70
N ASP A 4 -9.94 13.56 -10.62
CA ASP A 4 -8.51 13.34 -10.53
C ASP A 4 -8.37 12.29 -9.44
N SER A 5 -7.99 11.08 -9.84
CA SER A 5 -7.76 9.97 -8.93
C SER A 5 -6.47 10.32 -8.21
N GLU A 6 -6.56 11.29 -7.30
CA GLU A 6 -5.55 11.60 -6.32
C GLU A 6 -5.27 10.27 -5.65
N VAL A 7 -4.14 9.67 -6.01
CA VAL A 7 -3.64 8.44 -5.38
C VAL A 7 -3.62 8.79 -3.89
N ASP A 8 -4.59 8.29 -3.14
CA ASP A 8 -4.83 8.73 -1.77
C ASP A 8 -3.58 8.36 -0.95
N MET A 9 -2.72 9.36 -0.74
CA MET A 9 -1.45 9.19 -0.02
C MET A 9 -1.68 8.90 1.47
N THR A 10 -2.94 8.88 1.92
CA THR A 10 -3.36 8.49 3.27
C THR A 10 -3.75 7.02 3.39
N SER A 11 -3.73 6.28 2.27
CA SER A 11 -4.03 4.85 2.24
C SER A 11 -3.04 4.10 3.13
N VAL A 12 -3.60 3.44 4.15
CA VAL A 12 -2.89 2.52 5.03
C VAL A 12 -3.14 1.12 4.53
N TYR A 13 -2.07 0.33 4.45
CA TYR A 13 -2.11 -1.06 4.04
C TYR A 13 -1.74 -1.93 5.23
N GLU A 14 -2.40 -3.07 5.35
CA GLU A 14 -2.18 -4.04 6.43
C GLU A 14 -1.77 -5.40 5.86
N ASN A 15 -0.79 -6.06 6.49
CA ASN A 15 -0.43 -7.45 6.20
C ASN A 15 -1.18 -8.44 7.11
N CYS A 16 -1.06 -9.74 6.84
CA CYS A 16 -1.66 -10.77 7.71
C CYS A 16 -1.11 -10.79 9.15
N ALA A 17 0.03 -10.17 9.43
CA ALA A 17 0.57 -10.05 10.79
C ALA A 17 -0.06 -8.89 11.59
N GLY A 18 -0.81 -8.01 10.94
CA GLY A 18 -1.39 -6.80 11.53
C GLY A 18 -0.46 -5.58 11.49
N ASP A 19 0.66 -5.66 10.78
CA ASP A 19 1.53 -4.52 10.52
C ASP A 19 0.86 -3.56 9.53
N LYS A 20 0.97 -2.27 9.84
CA LYS A 20 0.34 -1.19 9.07
C LYS A 20 1.39 -0.27 8.47
N LEU A 21 1.37 -0.14 7.15
CA LEU A 21 2.26 0.74 6.40
C LEU A 21 1.46 1.69 5.51
N SER A 22 1.88 2.95 5.46
CA SER A 22 1.35 3.90 4.48
C SER A 22 1.95 3.66 3.09
N PHE A 23 1.23 4.09 2.05
CA PHE A 23 1.78 4.11 0.68
C PHE A 23 3.18 4.74 0.62
N ALA A 24 3.36 5.88 1.30
CA ALA A 24 4.65 6.56 1.35
C ALA A 24 5.73 5.65 1.96
N GLN A 25 5.47 4.96 3.08
CA GLN A 25 6.46 4.07 3.69
C GLN A 25 6.85 2.91 2.76
N ILE A 26 5.87 2.31 2.08
CA ILE A 26 6.09 1.23 1.12
C ILE A 26 6.94 1.76 -0.05
N ALA A 27 6.56 2.90 -0.64
CA ALA A 27 7.28 3.49 -1.78
C ALA A 27 8.70 3.94 -1.41
N PHE A 28 8.88 4.62 -0.27
CA PHE A 28 10.18 5.14 0.17
C PHE A 28 11.15 4.04 0.63
N ALA A 29 10.64 2.89 1.09
CA ALA A 29 11.49 1.82 1.57
C ALA A 29 12.35 1.21 0.45
N SER A 30 11.80 1.04 -0.76
CA SER A 30 12.57 0.60 -1.95
C SER A 30 13.68 1.59 -2.36
N VAL A 31 13.47 2.89 -2.11
CA VAL A 31 14.44 3.95 -2.43
C VAL A 31 15.57 3.99 -1.39
N LYS A 32 15.23 3.74 -0.11
CA LYS A 32 16.17 3.79 1.00
C LYS A 32 17.02 2.54 1.10
N ASP A 33 16.44 1.37 0.80
CA ASP A 33 17.10 0.08 0.91
C ASP A 33 16.89 -0.74 -0.36
N PRO A 34 17.93 -0.98 -1.17
CA PRO A 34 17.80 -1.70 -2.43
C PRO A 34 17.48 -3.19 -2.25
N SER A 35 17.55 -3.70 -1.01
CA SER A 35 17.17 -5.07 -0.68
C SER A 35 15.65 -5.22 -0.55
N VAL A 36 14.92 -4.11 -0.49
CA VAL A 36 13.45 -4.10 -0.33
C VAL A 36 12.79 -4.11 -1.70
N GLU A 37 12.13 -5.21 -2.00
CA GLU A 37 11.33 -5.36 -3.22
C GLU A 37 9.89 -4.89 -2.97
N VAL A 38 9.38 -4.06 -3.88
CA VAL A 38 8.01 -3.54 -3.82
C VAL A 38 7.36 -3.77 -5.16
N GLU A 39 6.32 -4.60 -5.16
CA GLU A 39 5.54 -4.91 -6.36
C GLU A 39 4.08 -4.53 -6.14
N ARG A 40 3.46 -3.92 -7.15
CA ARG A 40 2.03 -3.64 -7.12
C ARG A 40 1.28 -4.89 -7.55
N VAL A 41 0.24 -5.25 -6.81
CA VAL A 41 -0.64 -6.36 -7.19
C VAL A 41 -1.75 -5.79 -8.08
N ASP A 42 -1.83 -6.22 -9.34
CA ASP A 42 -2.86 -5.76 -10.29
C ASP A 42 -4.27 -6.29 -9.96
N ASP A 43 -4.36 -7.42 -9.23
CA ASP A 43 -5.62 -8.13 -8.94
C ASP A 43 -6.35 -7.65 -7.67
N GLY A 44 -5.71 -6.78 -6.87
CA GLY A 44 -6.30 -6.23 -5.65
C GLY A 44 -5.54 -4.98 -5.22
N ASP A 45 -6.24 -3.98 -4.69
CA ASP A 45 -5.66 -2.72 -4.20
C ASP A 45 -4.63 -2.96 -3.08
N GLY A 46 -3.40 -3.33 -3.44
CA GLY A 46 -2.39 -3.81 -2.53
C GLY A 46 -1.00 -3.87 -3.14
N TYR A 47 -0.02 -4.06 -2.27
CA TYR A 47 1.41 -4.11 -2.59
C TYR A 47 2.05 -5.31 -1.93
N LEU A 48 2.92 -6.00 -2.67
CA LEU A 48 3.87 -6.95 -2.11
C LEU A 48 5.10 -6.16 -1.65
N PHE A 49 5.29 -6.09 -0.34
CA PHE A 49 6.41 -5.43 0.30
C PHE A 49 7.33 -6.49 0.91
N ASN A 50 8.53 -6.65 0.37
CA ASN A 50 9.51 -7.64 0.85
C ASN A 50 8.96 -9.08 0.92
N GLY A 51 8.13 -9.45 -0.06
CA GLY A 51 7.44 -10.75 -0.10
C GLY A 51 6.20 -10.88 0.77
N GLU A 52 5.83 -9.82 1.51
CA GLU A 52 4.61 -9.78 2.31
C GLU A 52 3.51 -8.98 1.61
N LEU A 53 2.29 -9.52 1.56
CA LEU A 53 1.16 -8.85 0.94
C LEU A 53 0.54 -7.83 1.91
N TYR A 54 0.55 -6.57 1.52
CA TYR A 54 -0.09 -5.45 2.19
C TYR A 54 -1.32 -5.03 1.39
N THR A 55 -2.51 -5.20 1.97
CA THR A 55 -3.77 -4.86 1.29
C THR A 55 -4.30 -3.54 1.83
N ALA A 56 -4.82 -2.68 0.96
CA ALA A 56 -5.39 -1.41 1.39
C ALA A 56 -6.51 -1.65 2.38
N LEU A 57 -6.40 -1.06 3.57
CA LEU A 57 -7.52 -0.92 4.48
C LEU A 57 -8.42 0.17 3.90
N ASN A 58 -9.30 -0.23 2.98
CA ASN A 58 -10.23 0.69 2.35
C ASN A 58 -11.04 1.39 3.45
N ARG A 59 -11.03 2.73 3.43
CA ARG A 59 -11.63 3.60 4.45
C ARG A 59 -13.17 3.67 4.32
N SER A 60 -13.79 2.62 3.80
CA SER A 60 -15.21 2.57 3.42
C SER A 60 -16.03 1.53 4.17
N ASP A 61 -15.54 1.00 5.30
CA ASP A 61 -16.34 0.24 6.28
C ASP A 61 -16.91 1.15 7.39
N ALA A 62 -17.20 2.41 7.05
CA ALA A 62 -18.00 3.32 7.87
C ALA A 62 -19.43 3.31 7.34
N GLU A 63 -20.11 2.18 7.47
CA GLU A 63 -21.58 2.08 7.39
C GLU A 63 -22.19 2.35 8.77
#